data_AF-A0A520TZ02-F1
#
_entry.id   AF-A0A520TZ02-F1
#
_cell.length_a   1.000
_cell.length_b   1.000
_cell.length_c   1.000
_cell.angle_alpha   90.00
_cell.angle_beta   90.00
_cell.angle_gamma   90.00
#
_symmetry.space_group_name_H-M   'P 1'
#
loop_
_entity.id
_entity.type
_entity.pdbx_description
1 polymer ?
#
loop_
_entity_poly.entity_id
_entity_poly.type
_entity_poly.pdbx_seq_one_letter_code
_entity_poly.pdbx_strand_id
1 'polypeptide(L)'
;MIIALIFVNIIFLAIAKYINTENAKFFLAGYNTMSEKERNNFDLVSYLKFFKSFFIKLTFYSTLIFAVTYFFYDEEIAAIAWCLSLTVPWPYFIIKSQKYSK
;
A
#
# COMPACT_ATOMS: atom_id res chain seq x y z
N MET A 1 18.03 -5.81 10.04
CA MET A 1 16.86 -5.65 9.13
C MET A 1 15.49 -5.89 9.76
N ILE A 2 15.32 -6.85 10.68
CA ILE A 2 14.00 -7.24 11.21
C ILE A 2 13.22 -6.09 11.87
N ILE A 3 13.89 -5.21 12.64
CA ILE A 3 13.23 -4.05 13.28
C ILE A 3 12.63 -3.11 12.22
N ALA A 4 13.37 -2.83 11.14
CA ALA A 4 12.89 -2.00 10.04
C ALA A 4 11.67 -2.65 9.35
N LEU A 5 11.71 -3.96 9.12
CA LEU A 5 10.57 -4.72 8.58
C LEU A 5 9.33 -4.59 9.46
N ILE A 6 9.46 -4.79 10.77
CA ILE A 6 8.34 -4.68 11.72
C ILE A 6 7.78 -3.25 11.71
N PHE A 7 8.65 -2.25 11.74
CA PHE A 7 8.24 -0.84 11.71
C PHE A 7 7.46 -0.49 10.45
N VAL A 8 7.96 -0.90 9.27
CA VAL A 8 7.28 -0.69 7.98
C VAL A 8 5.94 -1.42 7.94
N ASN A 9 5.88 -2.66 8.44
CA ASN A 9 4.64 -3.42 8.53
C ASN A 9 3.58 -2.73 9.39
N ILE A 10 3.97 -2.18 10.54
CA ILE A 10 3.08 -1.40 11.41
C ILE A 10 2.52 -0.19 10.64
N ILE A 11 3.36 0.54 9.92
CA ILE A 11 2.92 1.70 9.12
C ILE A 11 1.91 1.29 8.05
N PHE A 12 2.19 0.25 7.26
CA PHE A 12 1.27 -0.19 6.20
C PHE A 12 -0.06 -0.70 6.74
N LEU A 13 -0.04 -1.45 7.83
CA LEU A 13 -1.26 -1.92 8.48
C LEU A 13 -2.04 -0.75 9.11
N ALA A 14 -1.36 0.25 9.67
CA ALA A 14 -1.99 1.46 10.17
C ALA A 14 -2.66 2.24 9.04
N ILE A 15 -1.97 2.44 7.90
CA ILE A 15 -2.54 3.07 6.70
C ILE A 15 -3.81 2.34 6.23
N ALA A 16 -3.76 1.01 6.13
CA ALA A 16 -4.91 0.19 5.74
C ALA A 16 -6.07 0.27 6.74
N LYS A 17 -5.78 0.35 8.04
CA LYS A 17 -6.79 0.35 9.09
C LYS A 17 -7.45 1.73 9.24
N TYR A 18 -6.65 2.78 9.32
CA TYR A 18 -7.10 4.09 9.77
C TYR A 18 -7.59 5.01 8.64
N ILE A 19 -7.17 4.81 7.38
CA ILE A 19 -7.73 5.59 6.26
C ILE A 19 -9.13 5.07 5.92
N ASN A 20 -10.10 5.97 5.92
CA ASN A 20 -11.52 5.68 5.70
C ASN A 20 -12.21 6.83 4.95
N THR A 21 -13.53 6.73 4.74
CA THR A 21 -14.29 7.74 3.98
C THR A 21 -14.34 9.11 4.64
N GLU A 22 -14.26 9.18 5.97
CA GLU A 22 -14.35 10.42 6.74
C GLU A 22 -13.05 11.23 6.66
N ASN A 23 -11.90 10.55 6.64
CA ASN A 23 -10.59 11.20 6.65
C ASN A 23 -9.83 11.13 5.31
N ALA A 24 -10.38 10.45 4.30
CA ALA A 24 -9.78 10.31 2.98
C ALA A 24 -9.34 11.65 2.36
N LYS A 25 -10.11 12.73 2.55
CA LYS A 25 -9.78 14.07 2.03
C LYS A 25 -8.45 14.59 2.56
N PHE A 26 -8.04 14.21 3.76
CA PHE A 26 -6.80 14.68 4.37
C PHE A 26 -5.59 13.80 4.02
N PHE A 27 -5.81 12.48 3.90
CA PHE A 27 -4.71 11.50 3.74
C PHE A 27 -4.45 11.04 2.31
N LEU A 28 -5.43 11.15 1.41
CA LEU A 28 -5.27 10.73 0.01
C LEU A 28 -4.98 11.96 -0.85
N ALA A 29 -3.70 12.22 -1.15
CA ALA A 29 -3.27 13.41 -1.87
C ALA A 29 -4.05 13.66 -3.18
N GLY A 30 -4.26 12.63 -4.01
CA GLY A 30 -5.03 12.76 -5.25
C GLY A 30 -6.51 13.12 -5.01
N TYR A 31 -7.12 12.60 -3.95
CA TYR A 31 -8.51 12.92 -3.59
C TYR A 31 -8.62 14.28 -2.88
N ASN A 32 -7.59 14.69 -2.13
CA ASN A 32 -7.49 16.01 -1.51
C ASN A 32 -7.51 17.13 -2.56
N THR A 33 -6.74 16.94 -3.65
CA THR A 33 -6.61 17.94 -4.72
C THR A 33 -7.80 17.99 -5.67
N MET A 34 -8.73 17.04 -5.60
CA MET A 34 -9.93 17.03 -6.44
C MET A 34 -10.91 18.15 -6.04
N SER A 35 -11.48 18.81 -7.04
CA SER A 35 -12.64 19.68 -6.92
C SER A 35 -13.84 18.93 -6.34
N GLU A 36 -14.84 19.65 -5.83
CA GLU A 36 -16.06 19.01 -5.31
C GLU A 36 -16.79 18.18 -6.38
N LYS A 37 -16.82 18.66 -7.62
CA LYS A 37 -17.42 17.95 -8.75
C LYS A 37 -16.70 16.63 -9.02
N GLU A 38 -15.37 16.62 -9.03
CA GLU A 38 -14.57 15.40 -9.21
C GLU A 38 -14.75 14.43 -8.04
N ARG A 39 -14.76 14.93 -6.79
CA ARG A 39 -14.99 14.08 -5.61
C ARG A 39 -16.37 13.42 -5.61
N ASN A 40 -17.40 14.13 -6.08
CA ASN A 40 -18.76 13.57 -6.20
C ASN A 40 -18.84 12.43 -7.24
N ASN A 41 -17.95 12.43 -8.24
CA ASN A 41 -17.87 11.39 -9.27
C ASN A 41 -16.88 10.25 -8.91
N PHE A 42 -16.05 10.44 -7.89
CA PHE A 42 -15.05 9.47 -7.48
C PHE A 42 -15.68 8.34 -6.65
N ASP A 43 -15.47 7.08 -7.05
CA ASP A 43 -15.94 5.92 -6.29
C ASP A 43 -15.02 5.64 -5.08
N LEU A 44 -15.16 6.46 -4.04
CA LEU A 44 -14.31 6.43 -2.85
C LEU A 44 -14.41 5.11 -2.08
N VAL A 45 -15.62 4.55 -1.98
CA VAL A 45 -15.85 3.32 -1.21
C VAL A 45 -15.13 2.13 -1.87
N SER A 46 -15.26 1.97 -3.17
CA SER A 46 -14.57 0.90 -3.89
C SER A 46 -13.06 1.13 -3.97
N TYR A 47 -12.63 2.39 -4.13
CA TYR A 47 -11.21 2.75 -4.05
C TYR A 47 -10.61 2.35 -2.70
N LEU A 48 -11.26 2.68 -1.59
CA LEU A 48 -10.77 2.35 -0.25
C LEU A 48 -10.73 0.84 -0.01
N LYS A 49 -11.70 0.05 -0.52
CA LYS A 49 -11.63 -1.42 -0.46
C LYS A 49 -10.38 -1.93 -1.17
N PHE A 50 -10.07 -1.41 -2.36
CA PHE A 50 -8.87 -1.75 -3.10
C PHE A 50 -7.59 -1.31 -2.36
N PHE A 51 -7.55 -0.05 -1.92
CA PHE A 51 -6.44 0.55 -1.19
C PHE A 51 -6.04 -0.28 0.03
N LYS A 52 -7.02 -0.62 0.88
CA LYS A 52 -6.79 -1.44 2.08
C LYS A 52 -6.29 -2.83 1.73
N SER A 53 -6.92 -3.47 0.75
CA SER A 53 -6.48 -4.79 0.27
C SER A 53 -5.05 -4.76 -0.27
N PHE A 54 -4.65 -3.68 -0.96
CA PHE A 54 -3.31 -3.51 -1.47
C PHE A 54 -2.28 -3.44 -0.35
N PHE A 55 -2.46 -2.56 0.64
CA PHE A 55 -1.50 -2.43 1.75
C PHE A 55 -1.38 -3.70 2.60
N ILE A 56 -2.50 -4.39 2.88
CA ILE A 56 -2.48 -5.68 3.60
C ILE A 56 -1.70 -6.74 2.80
N LYS A 57 -1.92 -6.82 1.49
CA LYS A 57 -1.19 -7.76 0.62
C LYS A 57 0.28 -7.38 0.50
N LEU A 58 0.59 -6.09 0.39
CA LEU A 58 1.97 -5.59 0.33
C LEU A 58 2.75 -6.00 1.58
N THR A 59 2.17 -5.79 2.77
CA THR A 59 2.72 -6.25 4.06
C THR A 59 2.93 -7.76 4.07
N PHE A 60 1.89 -8.54 3.74
CA PHE A 60 1.96 -10.01 3.81
C PHE A 60 2.99 -10.59 2.84
N TYR A 61 2.91 -10.23 1.55
CA TYR A 61 3.78 -10.81 0.53
C TYR A 61 5.22 -10.34 0.66
N SER A 62 5.48 -9.07 1.02
CA SER A 62 6.85 -8.61 1.26
C SER A 62 7.49 -9.30 2.46
N THR A 63 6.73 -9.53 3.53
CA THR A 63 7.21 -10.28 4.71
C THR A 63 7.47 -11.75 4.37
N LEU A 64 6.60 -12.37 3.58
CA LEU A 64 6.80 -13.75 3.11
C LEU A 64 8.05 -13.87 2.23
N ILE A 65 8.24 -12.93 1.29
CA ILE A 65 9.45 -12.88 0.44
C ILE A 65 10.69 -12.75 1.31
N PHE A 66 10.72 -11.78 2.25
CA PHE A 66 11.83 -11.61 3.18
C PHE A 66 12.12 -12.92 3.95
N ALA A 67 11.09 -13.52 4.57
CA ALA A 67 11.25 -14.74 5.37
C ALA A 67 11.81 -15.91 4.56
N VAL A 68 11.29 -16.12 3.34
CA VAL A 68 11.78 -17.16 2.42
C VAL A 68 13.23 -16.88 2.02
N THR A 69 13.55 -15.65 1.60
CA THR A 69 14.92 -15.31 1.17
C THR A 69 15.91 -15.35 2.33
N TYR A 70 15.50 -14.96 3.54
CA TYR A 70 16.33 -15.03 4.74
C TYR A 70 16.60 -16.47 5.17
N PHE A 71 15.65 -17.38 4.92
CA PHE A 71 15.83 -18.81 5.22
C PHE A 71 16.81 -19.51 4.27
N PHE A 72 16.80 -19.14 2.99
CA PHE A 72 17.63 -19.79 1.96
C PHE A 72 18.98 -19.09 1.68
N TYR A 73 19.11 -17.82 2.05
CA TYR A 73 20.26 -16.98 1.74
C TYR A 73 20.73 -16.22 3.00
N ASP A 74 21.33 -15.04 2.83
CA ASP A 74 21.76 -14.16 3.91
C ASP A 74 20.85 -12.93 4.08
N GLU A 75 21.15 -12.12 5.11
CA GLU A 75 20.38 -10.91 5.43
C GLU A 75 20.44 -9.86 4.32
N GLU A 76 21.55 -9.76 3.58
CA GLU A 76 21.73 -8.76 2.52
C GLU A 76 20.84 -9.08 1.32
N ILE A 77 20.87 -10.34 0.85
CA ILE A 77 20.01 -10.82 -0.23
C ILE A 77 18.54 -10.69 0.16
N ALA A 78 18.19 -11.04 1.40
CA ALA A 78 16.83 -10.92 1.89
C ALA A 78 16.35 -9.46 1.95
N ALA A 79 17.23 -8.53 2.35
CA ALA A 79 16.93 -7.10 2.35
C ALA A 79 16.68 -6.57 0.94
N ILE A 80 17.50 -6.95 -0.04
CA ILE A 80 17.33 -6.55 -1.44
C ILE A 80 15.99 -7.08 -1.98
N ALA A 81 15.70 -8.37 -1.77
CA ALA A 81 14.44 -8.99 -2.21
C ALA A 81 13.21 -8.33 -1.57
N TRP A 82 13.29 -8.01 -0.28
CA TRP A 82 12.25 -7.28 0.44
C TRP A 82 12.02 -5.89 -0.18
N CYS A 83 13.07 -5.10 -0.40
CA CYS A 83 12.98 -3.78 -1.04
C CYS A 83 12.36 -3.84 -2.44
N LEU A 84 12.73 -4.83 -3.25
CA LEU A 84 12.13 -5.06 -4.57
C LEU A 84 10.64 -5.39 -4.46
N SER A 85 10.28 -6.25 -3.51
CA SER A 85 8.87 -6.63 -3.29
C SER A 85 8.00 -5.44 -2.86
N LEU A 86 8.58 -4.43 -2.22
CA LEU A 86 7.90 -3.20 -1.83
C LEU A 86 7.70 -2.23 -3.00
N THR A 87 8.57 -2.26 -4.01
CA THR A 87 8.60 -1.27 -5.11
C THR A 87 7.88 -1.74 -6.37
N VAL A 88 8.01 -3.01 -6.74
CA VAL A 88 7.42 -3.59 -7.96
C VAL A 88 5.88 -3.48 -8.03
N PRO A 89 5.10 -3.55 -6.93
CA PRO A 89 3.63 -3.48 -7.01
C PRO A 89 3.04 -2.09 -7.29
N TRP A 90 3.84 -1.01 -7.22
CA TRP A 90 3.32 0.36 -7.33
C TRP A 90 2.74 0.74 -8.70
N PRO A 91 3.35 0.37 -9.85
CA PRO A 91 2.74 0.61 -11.16
C PRO A 91 1.33 0.01 -11.26
N TYR A 92 1.12 -1.21 -10.77
CA TYR A 92 -0.21 -1.83 -10.71
C TYR A 92 -1.16 -1.03 -9.82
N PHE A 93 -0.70 -0.57 -8.66
CA PHE A 93 -1.51 0.26 -7.76
C PHE A 93 -1.98 1.55 -8.44
N ILE A 94 -1.09 2.25 -9.14
CA ILE A 94 -1.38 3.50 -9.83
C ILE A 94 -2.38 3.28 -10.96
N ILE A 95 -2.13 2.32 -11.86
CA ILE A 95 -3.00 2.04 -13.00
C ILE A 95 -4.40 1.62 -12.52
N LYS A 96 -4.49 0.78 -11.50
CA LYS A 96 -5.78 0.33 -10.97
C LYS A 96 -6.53 1.45 -10.25
N SER A 97 -5.80 2.36 -9.58
CA SER A 97 -6.38 3.52 -8.89
C SER A 97 -7.09 4.49 -9.83
N GLN A 98 -6.62 4.64 -11.07
CA GLN A 98 -7.23 5.54 -12.06
C GLN A 98 -8.67 5.15 -12.42
N LYS A 99 -9.03 3.86 -12.32
CA LYS A 99 -10.38 3.37 -12.64
C LYS A 99 -11.49 3.92 -11.74
N TYR A 100 -11.12 4.49 -10.58
CA TYR A 100 -12.06 5.05 -9.61
C TYR A 100 -12.32 6.54 -9.82
N SER A 101 -11.49 7.21 -10.62
CA SER A 101 -11.70 8.58 -11.07
C SER A 101 -12.42 8.51 -12.42
N LYS A 102 -13.74 8.68 -12.41
CA LYS A 102 -14.56 8.74 -13.63
C LYS A 102 -14.69 10.17 -14.15
#